data_AF-A0A7J4VWJ3-F1
#
_entry.id   AF-A0A7J4VWJ3-F1
#
_cell.length_a   1.000
_cell.length_b   1.000
_cell.length_c   1.000
_cell.angle_alpha   90.00
_cell.angle_beta   90.00
_cell.angle_gamma   90.00
#
_symmetry.space_group_name_H-M   'P 1'
#
loop_
_entity.id
_entity.type
_entity.pdbx_description
1 polymer ?
#
loop_
_entity_poly.entity_id
_entity_poly.type
_entity_poly.pdbx_seq_one_letter_code
_entity_poly.pdbx_strand_id
1 'polypeptide(L)'
;MRLPSFALALFFGLSAITTQALAAGFETPEALLKALYSNQGKSTDGPTPYAPYFSDHLNGLFQDDLKKTQPGDVGAIDFDPVIAGQDGKATHVKIGKPDVDGDNAKVVVNFENGGPVTLYYTLVREHGGWKVDDIADKAGDNSWSLGDIFANAQY
;
A
#
# COMPACT_ATOMS: atom_id res chain seq x y z
N MET A 1 -50.83 38.42 -32.07
CA MET A 1 -49.67 39.21 -31.63
C MET A 1 -49.94 39.62 -30.18
N ARG A 2 -49.16 39.36 -29.13
CA ARG A 2 -48.01 38.50 -28.79
C ARG A 2 -48.16 38.27 -27.27
N LEU A 3 -48.04 37.05 -26.75
CA LEU A 3 -48.08 36.78 -25.31
C LEU A 3 -46.73 37.15 -24.64
N PRO A 4 -46.70 37.65 -23.39
CA PRO A 4 -45.46 37.71 -22.63
C PRO A 4 -45.28 36.42 -21.82
N SER A 5 -44.18 35.73 -22.11
CA SER A 5 -43.65 34.59 -21.36
C SER A 5 -43.08 35.06 -20.03
N PHE A 6 -43.51 34.45 -18.91
CA PHE A 6 -42.78 34.54 -17.65
C PHE A 6 -42.03 33.22 -17.43
N ALA A 7 -40.71 33.33 -17.39
CA ALA A 7 -39.77 32.23 -17.26
C ALA A 7 -39.77 31.65 -15.84
N LEU A 8 -39.82 30.33 -15.78
CA LEU A 8 -39.65 29.50 -14.59
C LEU A 8 -38.15 29.41 -14.24
N ALA A 9 -37.73 29.98 -13.12
CA ALA A 9 -36.38 29.80 -12.60
C ALA A 9 -36.36 28.62 -11.62
N LEU A 10 -35.91 27.46 -12.09
CA LEU A 10 -35.64 26.28 -11.26
C LEU A 10 -34.24 26.42 -10.64
N PHE A 11 -34.16 26.62 -9.33
CA PHE A 11 -32.89 26.50 -8.59
C PHE A 11 -32.58 25.01 -8.37
N PHE A 12 -31.73 24.43 -9.22
CA PHE A 12 -31.07 23.16 -8.92
C PHE A 12 -29.86 23.45 -8.01
N GLY A 13 -29.99 23.15 -6.73
CA GLY A 13 -28.86 23.09 -5.80
C GLY A 13 -28.04 21.84 -6.07
N LEU A 14 -26.95 21.99 -6.84
CA LEU A 14 -25.94 20.94 -7.02
C LEU A 14 -25.02 20.95 -5.79
N SER A 15 -25.32 20.12 -4.79
CA SER A 15 -24.35 19.76 -3.76
C SER A 15 -23.29 18.86 -4.40
N ALA A 16 -22.21 19.46 -4.90
CA ALA A 16 -21.01 18.73 -5.26
C ALA A 16 -20.37 18.18 -3.99
N ILE A 17 -20.64 16.92 -3.67
CA ILE A 17 -19.80 16.15 -2.74
C ILE A 17 -18.48 15.95 -3.49
N THR A 18 -17.52 16.81 -3.25
CA THR A 18 -16.15 16.60 -3.69
C THR A 18 -15.60 15.42 -2.89
N THR A 19 -15.54 14.25 -3.52
CA THR A 19 -14.63 13.19 -3.08
C THR A 19 -13.23 13.76 -3.17
N GLN A 20 -12.73 14.27 -2.04
CA GLN A 20 -11.35 14.68 -1.92
C GLN A 20 -10.50 13.45 -2.24
N ALA A 21 -9.73 13.58 -3.32
CA ALA A 21 -8.72 12.64 -3.75
C ALA A 21 -7.84 12.24 -2.55
N LEU A 22 -7.29 11.02 -2.61
CA LEU A 22 -6.19 10.50 -1.76
C LEU A 22 -4.89 11.32 -1.94
N ALA A 23 -4.97 12.65 -1.94
CA ALA A 23 -3.84 13.55 -2.02
C ALA A 23 -3.23 13.81 -0.63
N ALA A 24 -4.01 13.64 0.44
CA ALA A 24 -3.48 13.51 1.79
C ALA A 24 -3.14 12.02 2.00
N GLY A 25 -1.87 11.69 2.16
CA GLY A 25 -1.44 10.34 2.51
C GLY A 25 -2.07 9.87 3.83
N PHE A 26 -1.75 8.65 4.27
CA PHE A 26 -2.38 8.10 5.48
C PHE A 26 -1.92 8.85 6.73
N GLU A 27 -2.86 9.41 7.51
CA GLU A 27 -2.54 10.24 8.68
C GLU A 27 -1.86 9.48 9.82
N THR A 28 -2.16 8.18 9.96
CA THR A 28 -1.60 7.29 10.99
C THR A 28 -1.04 6.00 10.40
N PRO A 29 -0.05 5.37 11.05
CA PRO A 29 0.45 4.05 10.66
C PRO A 29 -0.66 2.99 10.58
N GLU A 30 -1.59 3.05 11.53
CA GLU A 30 -2.72 2.12 11.58
C GLU A 30 -3.69 2.32 10.40
N ALA A 31 -3.96 3.57 10.01
CA ALA A 31 -4.81 3.87 8.85
C ALA A 31 -4.19 3.34 7.55
N LEU A 32 -2.87 3.52 7.37
CA LEU A 32 -2.12 2.94 6.25
C LEU A 32 -2.29 1.43 6.18
N LEU A 33 -1.99 0.71 7.27
CA LEU A 33 -2.02 -0.74 7.27
C LEU A 33 -3.44 -1.30 7.13
N LYS A 34 -4.45 -0.65 7.74
CA LYS A 34 -5.86 -1.00 7.52
C LYS A 34 -6.25 -0.88 6.04
N ALA A 35 -5.83 0.19 5.39
CA ALA A 35 -6.11 0.39 3.97
C ALA A 35 -5.39 -0.65 3.10
N LEU A 36 -4.11 -0.93 3.38
CA LEU A 36 -3.34 -1.97 2.69
C LEU A 36 -4.04 -3.35 2.75
N TYR A 37 -4.45 -3.79 3.95
CA TYR A 37 -5.11 -5.09 4.13
C TYR A 37 -6.58 -5.13 3.70
N SER A 38 -7.22 -3.99 3.46
CA SER A 38 -8.57 -3.93 2.88
C SER A 38 -8.60 -4.29 1.39
N ASN A 39 -7.42 -4.45 0.77
CA ASN A 39 -7.23 -4.73 -0.66
C ASN A 39 -7.93 -3.71 -1.57
N GLN A 40 -8.26 -2.53 -1.05
CA GLN A 40 -8.70 -1.38 -1.84
C GLN A 40 -7.48 -0.70 -2.46
N GLY A 41 -7.68 0.25 -3.37
CA GLY A 41 -6.63 1.18 -3.80
C GLY A 41 -5.37 0.57 -4.44
N LYS A 42 -5.40 -0.71 -4.85
CA LYS A 42 -4.32 -1.32 -5.63
C LYS A 42 -4.17 -0.60 -6.97
N SER A 43 -2.92 -0.42 -7.39
CA SER A 43 -2.59 0.17 -8.68
C SER A 43 -2.49 -0.90 -9.78
N THR A 44 -2.85 -0.53 -11.01
CA THR A 44 -2.52 -1.30 -12.23
C THR A 44 -1.31 -0.73 -12.97
N ASP A 45 -0.87 0.48 -12.60
CA ASP A 45 0.06 1.29 -13.38
C ASP A 45 1.37 1.58 -12.61
N GLY A 46 1.56 0.93 -11.45
CA GLY A 46 2.77 1.06 -10.61
C GLY A 46 3.69 -0.16 -10.72
N PRO A 47 4.91 -0.09 -10.15
CA PRO A 47 5.88 -1.20 -10.19
C PRO A 47 5.41 -2.42 -9.37
N THR A 48 4.39 -2.24 -8.55
CA THR A 48 3.68 -3.28 -7.82
C THR A 48 2.24 -2.82 -7.60
N PRO A 49 1.26 -3.73 -7.46
CA PRO A 49 -0.10 -3.35 -7.09
C PRO A 49 -0.19 -2.54 -5.80
N TYR A 50 0.82 -2.65 -4.93
CA TYR A 50 0.89 -1.95 -3.65
C TYR A 50 1.53 -0.56 -3.72
N ALA A 51 1.92 -0.09 -4.91
CA ALA A 51 2.67 1.14 -5.06
C ALA A 51 2.05 2.38 -4.37
N PRO A 52 0.71 2.56 -4.33
CA PRO A 52 0.11 3.69 -3.61
C PRO A 52 0.35 3.69 -2.09
N TYR A 53 0.66 2.52 -1.51
CA TYR A 53 0.92 2.33 -0.08
C TYR A 53 2.39 2.44 0.28
N PHE A 54 3.27 2.22 -0.70
CA PHE A 54 4.71 2.12 -0.49
C PHE A 54 5.38 3.49 -0.55
N SER A 55 6.51 3.61 0.13
CA SER A 55 7.35 4.80 0.10
C SER A 55 7.96 4.98 -1.30
N ASP A 56 8.45 6.18 -1.60
CA ASP A 56 9.22 6.44 -2.80
C ASP A 56 10.44 5.51 -2.88
N HIS A 57 11.10 5.25 -1.75
CA HIS A 57 12.24 4.34 -1.66
C HIS A 57 11.86 2.90 -2.04
N LEU A 58 10.83 2.31 -1.39
CA LEU A 58 10.43 0.93 -1.67
C LEU A 58 9.90 0.78 -3.10
N ASN A 59 9.12 1.75 -3.59
CA ASN A 59 8.70 1.78 -5.00
C ASN A 59 9.89 1.85 -5.96
N GLY A 60 10.93 2.61 -5.60
CA GLY A 60 12.18 2.68 -6.35
C GLY A 60 12.86 1.31 -6.47
N LEU A 61 12.90 0.53 -5.38
CA LEU A 61 13.46 -0.83 -5.39
C LEU A 61 12.69 -1.76 -6.35
N PHE A 62 11.36 -1.82 -6.24
CA PHE A 62 10.54 -2.60 -7.19
C PHE A 62 10.72 -2.13 -8.63
N GLN A 63 10.78 -0.82 -8.86
CA GLN A 63 10.94 -0.26 -10.19
C GLN A 63 12.31 -0.59 -10.80
N ASP A 64 13.36 -0.60 -9.99
CA ASP A 64 14.71 -0.96 -10.43
C ASP A 64 14.86 -2.47 -10.65
N ASP A 65 14.18 -3.29 -9.85
CA ASP A 65 14.04 -4.73 -10.09
C ASP A 65 13.42 -4.99 -11.47
N LEU A 66 12.25 -4.41 -11.74
CA LEU A 66 11.55 -4.55 -13.03
C LEU A 66 12.41 -4.13 -14.24
N LYS A 67 13.29 -3.14 -14.10
CA LYS A 67 14.20 -2.72 -15.19
C LYS A 67 15.32 -3.71 -15.46
N LYS A 68 15.76 -4.45 -14.42
CA LYS A 68 16.89 -5.38 -14.50
C LYS A 68 16.45 -6.80 -14.84
N THR A 69 15.22 -7.16 -14.50
CA THR A 69 14.62 -8.46 -14.81
C THR A 69 14.58 -8.74 -16.31
N GLN A 70 15.07 -9.90 -16.73
CA GLN A 70 15.09 -10.29 -18.14
C GLN A 70 13.67 -10.63 -18.64
N PRO A 71 13.38 -10.46 -19.95
CA PRO A 71 12.08 -10.83 -20.49
C PRO A 71 11.76 -12.31 -20.25
N GLY A 72 10.69 -12.56 -19.48
CA GLY A 72 10.24 -13.92 -19.13
C GLY A 72 10.55 -14.33 -17.69
N ASP A 73 11.40 -13.57 -16.98
CA ASP A 73 11.68 -13.78 -15.57
C ASP A 73 10.70 -13.01 -14.68
N VAL A 74 10.53 -13.50 -13.45
CA VAL A 74 9.59 -12.93 -12.45
C VAL A 74 10.18 -11.73 -11.69
N GLY A 75 11.51 -11.59 -11.66
CA GLY A 75 12.23 -10.62 -10.83
C GLY A 75 12.64 -11.19 -9.48
N ALA A 76 13.08 -10.33 -8.56
CA ALA A 76 13.58 -10.79 -7.26
C ALA A 76 12.48 -11.28 -6.31
N ILE A 77 11.25 -10.82 -6.51
CA ILE A 77 10.10 -11.16 -5.66
C ILE A 77 9.14 -12.04 -6.45
N ASP A 78 9.07 -13.32 -6.10
CA ASP A 78 8.22 -14.32 -6.75
C ASP A 78 6.96 -14.66 -5.95
N PHE A 79 6.64 -13.91 -4.90
CA PHE A 79 5.48 -14.09 -4.01
C PHE A 79 4.79 -12.76 -3.67
N ASP A 80 3.60 -12.79 -3.05
CA ASP A 80 2.96 -11.59 -2.52
C ASP A 80 3.48 -11.27 -1.11
N PRO A 81 4.24 -10.16 -0.93
CA PRO A 81 4.87 -9.86 0.34
C PRO A 81 3.91 -9.35 1.42
N VAL A 82 2.69 -8.94 1.07
CA VAL A 82 1.70 -8.45 2.04
C VAL A 82 0.97 -9.61 2.74
N ILE A 83 0.88 -10.77 2.06
CA ILE A 83 0.28 -11.99 2.60
C ILE A 83 1.29 -13.11 2.86
N ALA A 84 2.58 -12.86 2.57
CA ALA A 84 3.69 -13.81 2.68
C ALA A 84 3.40 -15.16 1.99
N GLY A 85 2.91 -15.11 0.75
CA GLY A 85 2.51 -16.33 0.04
C GLY A 85 2.26 -16.12 -1.45
N GLN A 86 2.12 -17.24 -2.17
CA GLN A 86 1.78 -17.27 -3.60
C GLN A 86 0.32 -16.89 -3.85
N ASP A 87 -0.56 -17.38 -2.97
CA ASP A 87 -1.99 -17.26 -3.05
C ASP A 87 -2.63 -17.11 -1.66
N GLY A 88 -3.94 -16.88 -1.65
CA GLY A 88 -4.73 -16.75 -0.43
C GLY A 88 -5.08 -15.30 -0.08
N LYS A 89 -5.33 -15.08 1.21
CA LYS A 89 -5.74 -13.77 1.75
C LYS A 89 -5.39 -13.68 3.22
N ALA A 90 -4.99 -12.51 3.68
CA ALA A 90 -4.84 -12.25 5.09
C ALA A 90 -6.22 -12.22 5.77
N THR A 91 -6.50 -13.17 6.65
CA THR A 91 -7.71 -13.18 7.49
C THR A 91 -7.36 -12.92 8.95
N HIS A 92 -8.33 -12.46 9.74
CA HIS A 92 -8.13 -12.16 11.17
C HIS A 92 -6.96 -11.21 11.43
N VAL A 93 -6.79 -10.21 10.55
CA VAL A 93 -5.68 -9.25 10.62
C VAL A 93 -5.71 -8.49 11.95
N LYS A 94 -4.60 -8.54 12.67
CA LYS A 94 -4.33 -7.82 13.92
C LYS A 94 -3.13 -6.92 13.71
N ILE A 95 -3.39 -5.62 13.62
CA ILE A 95 -2.36 -4.59 13.53
C ILE A 95 -1.95 -4.22 14.96
N GLY A 96 -0.68 -4.41 15.29
CA GLY A 96 -0.12 -4.06 16.59
C GLY A 96 -0.06 -2.54 16.81
N LYS A 97 0.20 -2.15 18.07
CA LYS A 97 0.44 -0.74 18.39
C LYS A 97 1.73 -0.27 17.68
N PRO A 98 1.68 0.83 16.90
CA PRO A 98 2.89 1.38 16.28
C PRO A 98 3.89 1.87 17.33
N ASP A 99 5.16 1.52 17.14
CA ASP A 99 6.30 2.11 17.82
C ASP A 99 6.82 3.26 16.95
N VAL A 100 6.45 4.50 17.31
CA VAL A 100 6.69 5.70 16.50
C VAL A 100 7.90 6.46 17.04
N ASP A 101 8.86 6.75 16.15
CA ASP A 101 10.05 7.55 16.42
C ASP A 101 10.20 8.63 15.33
N GLY A 102 9.73 9.84 15.64
CA GLY A 102 9.68 10.95 14.69
C GLY A 102 8.85 10.59 13.45
N ASP A 103 9.51 10.62 12.29
CA ASP A 103 8.92 10.30 10.98
C ASP A 103 9.05 8.81 10.61
N ASN A 104 9.45 7.95 11.56
CA ASN A 104 9.53 6.50 11.36
C ASN A 104 8.59 5.78 12.31
N ALA A 105 8.09 4.62 11.90
CA ALA A 105 7.35 3.73 12.78
C ALA A 105 7.62 2.27 12.47
N LYS A 106 7.59 1.43 13.52
CA LYS A 106 7.61 -0.02 13.39
C LYS A 106 6.28 -0.60 13.84
N VAL A 107 5.74 -1.53 13.07
CA VAL A 107 4.45 -2.18 13.39
C VAL A 107 4.55 -3.68 13.13
N VAL A 108 4.10 -4.47 14.10
CA VAL A 108 3.92 -5.92 13.92
C VAL A 108 2.49 -6.20 13.50
N VAL A 109 2.30 -6.93 12.42
CA VAL A 109 0.99 -7.38 11.95
C VAL A 109 0.92 -8.90 11.99
N ASN A 110 -0.17 -9.42 12.54
CA ASN A 110 -0.44 -10.85 12.60
C ASN A 110 -1.73 -11.17 11.85
N PHE A 111 -1.75 -12.26 11.10
CA PHE A 111 -2.94 -12.73 10.38
C PHE A 111 -2.85 -14.23 10.11
N GLU A 112 -3.89 -14.78 9.51
CA GLU A 112 -3.95 -16.18 9.06
C GLU A 112 -3.96 -16.22 7.53
N ASN A 113 -3.04 -16.99 6.94
CA ASN A 113 -3.02 -17.36 5.52
C ASN A 113 -2.43 -18.78 5.37
N GLY A 114 -3.27 -19.82 5.35
CA GLY A 114 -2.82 -21.23 5.40
C GLY A 114 -2.20 -21.66 6.74
N GLY A 115 -1.91 -20.69 7.61
CA GLY A 115 -1.42 -20.80 8.99
C GLY A 115 -1.15 -19.40 9.55
N PRO A 116 -0.66 -19.28 10.79
CA PRO A 116 -0.36 -17.99 11.40
C PRO A 116 0.85 -17.34 10.71
N VAL A 117 0.70 -16.08 10.34
CA VAL A 117 1.74 -15.25 9.73
C VAL A 117 1.98 -14.01 10.59
N THR A 118 3.25 -13.66 10.77
CA THR A 118 3.67 -12.43 11.47
C THR A 118 4.62 -11.64 10.56
N LEU A 119 4.21 -10.44 10.16
CA LEU A 119 5.02 -9.52 9.38
C LEU A 119 5.41 -8.29 10.21
N TYR A 120 6.62 -7.81 9.98
CA TYR A 120 7.20 -6.63 10.60
C TYR A 120 7.30 -5.53 9.56
N TYR A 121 6.55 -4.46 9.77
CA TYR A 121 6.51 -3.31 8.89
C TYR A 121 7.43 -2.22 9.41
N THR A 122 8.28 -1.69 8.53
CA THR A 122 8.95 -0.40 8.70
C THR A 122 8.18 0.63 7.89
N LEU A 123 7.81 1.73 8.52
CA LEU A 123 7.00 2.78 7.94
C LEU A 123 7.73 4.12 8.04
N VAL A 124 7.54 4.96 7.04
CA VAL A 124 8.09 6.32 6.99
C VAL A 124 6.96 7.31 6.74
N ARG A 125 7.08 8.52 7.29
CA ARG A 125 6.21 9.64 6.93
C ARG A 125 6.89 10.45 5.84
N GLU A 126 6.26 10.51 4.67
CA GLU A 126 6.70 11.31 3.53
C GLU A 126 5.51 11.93 2.82
N HIS A 127 5.71 13.06 2.14
CA HIS A 127 4.64 13.77 1.41
C HIS A 127 3.37 14.02 2.24
N GLY A 128 3.53 14.20 3.55
CA GLY A 128 2.43 14.45 4.49
C GLY A 128 1.71 13.20 5.02
N GLY A 129 2.07 11.98 4.63
CA GLY A 129 1.42 10.76 5.12
C GLY A 129 2.36 9.58 5.35
N TRP A 130 1.87 8.57 6.05
CA TRP A 130 2.61 7.33 6.29
C TRP A 130 2.62 6.44 5.05
N LYS A 131 3.77 5.78 4.84
CA LYS A 131 4.04 4.84 3.76
C LYS A 131 4.78 3.61 4.30
N VAL A 132 4.61 2.47 3.64
CA VAL A 132 5.39 1.25 3.91
C VAL A 132 6.75 1.38 3.24
N ASP A 133 7.81 1.30 4.02
CA ASP A 133 9.18 1.39 3.52
C ASP A 133 9.88 0.03 3.46
N ASP A 134 9.47 -0.91 4.32
CA ASP A 134 9.94 -2.29 4.27
C ASP A 134 8.92 -3.25 4.91
N ILE A 135 8.92 -4.49 4.45
CA ILE A 135 8.14 -5.60 5.00
C ILE A 135 9.13 -6.74 5.25
N ALA A 136 9.07 -7.31 6.44
CA ALA A 136 9.93 -8.42 6.81
C ALA A 136 9.16 -9.55 7.48
N ASP A 137 9.54 -10.79 7.18
CA ASP A 137 9.25 -11.95 8.01
C ASP A 137 10.53 -12.32 8.78
N LYS A 138 10.40 -12.52 10.09
CA LYS A 138 11.52 -12.85 10.98
C LYS A 138 11.40 -14.25 11.56
N ALA A 139 10.55 -15.10 10.98
CA ALA A 139 10.32 -16.45 11.44
C ALA A 139 11.49 -17.39 11.06
N GLY A 140 12.37 -17.66 12.04
CA GLY A 140 13.37 -18.72 11.95
C GLY A 140 14.41 -18.51 10.85
N ASP A 141 14.91 -19.61 10.30
CA ASP A 141 16.01 -19.63 9.32
C ASP A 141 15.63 -19.06 7.93
N ASN A 142 14.33 -18.84 7.69
CA ASN A 142 13.80 -18.29 6.44
C ASN A 142 13.46 -16.79 6.55
N SER A 143 14.12 -16.07 7.46
CA SER A 143 13.88 -14.63 7.61
C SER A 143 14.22 -13.86 6.34
N TRP A 144 13.38 -12.90 5.98
CA TRP A 144 13.59 -12.02 4.84
C TRP A 144 13.06 -10.63 5.14
N SER A 145 13.61 -9.64 4.44
CA SER A 145 12.99 -8.32 4.26
C SER A 145 12.97 -8.01 2.76
N LEU A 146 12.06 -7.15 2.32
CA LEU A 146 12.05 -6.72 0.93
C LEU A 146 13.36 -6.01 0.58
N GLY A 147 13.85 -5.16 1.47
CA GLY A 147 15.15 -4.50 1.32
C GLY A 147 16.30 -5.51 1.11
N ASP A 148 16.37 -6.56 1.93
CA ASP A 148 17.41 -7.58 1.83
C ASP A 148 17.28 -8.40 0.53
N ILE A 149 16.05 -8.75 0.13
CA ILE A 149 15.84 -9.50 -1.12
C ILE A 149 16.33 -8.67 -2.32
N PHE A 150 15.94 -7.40 -2.43
CA PHE A 150 16.39 -6.54 -3.52
C PHE A 150 17.90 -6.28 -3.49
N ALA A 151 18.49 -6.13 -2.30
CA ALA A 151 19.93 -5.91 -2.16
C ALA A 151 20.78 -7.12 -2.62
N ASN A 152 20.21 -8.32 -2.54
CA ASN A 152 20.89 -9.58 -2.90
C ASN A 152 20.37 -10.19 -4.22
N ALA A 153 19.49 -9.49 -4.93
CA ALA A 153 18.92 -9.94 -6.19
C ALA A 153 20.01 -10.16 -7.25
N GLN A 154 19.90 -11.27 -7.98
CA GLN A 154 20.73 -11.61 -9.13
C GLN A 154 19.86 -11.59 -10.38
N TYR A 155 20.34 -10.94 -11.43
CA TYR A 155 19.62 -10.70 -12.70
C TYR A 155 20.40 -11.26 -13.89
#